data_AF-A0A380P3V6-F1
#
_entry.id   AF-A0A380P3V6-F1
#
_cell.length_a   1.000
_cell.length_b   1.000
_cell.length_c   1.000
_cell.angle_alpha   90.00
_cell.angle_beta   90.00
_cell.angle_gamma   90.00
#
_symmetry.space_group_name_H-M   'P 1'
#
loop_
_entity.id
_entity.type
_entity.pdbx_description
1 polymer ?
#
loop_
_entity_poly.entity_id
_entity_poly.type
_entity_poly.pdbx_seq_one_letter_code
_entity_poly.pdbx_strand_id
1 'polypeptide(L)'
;MQDEMNRVQKQLDAAKEEAKKKIADMNYLTNKDELNRQIDAAVNGDEVSEIWSNAVIENERLRQENDLKKLKEESIKQIDALTNVSQDAKDAAKQIVQDSLDAKTINDQVIALKDLDTQIGNKKIEANKTLKDFNGLRDADVIEFQDRVNGATSLQEIDDILTEAKTKSDDNELQLKKEAALEEIKNMGFLDENSIPGRPGRPNVKNGKDYFANNVNNAKTTKEIEDALKAARDADNAEHYSQQSSVLEALNEAKNIGEHLDIYQKSWI
;
A
#
# COMPACT_ATOMS: atom_id res chain seq x y z
N MET A 1 -42.75 -55.93 -54.95
CA MET A 1 -42.72 -54.46 -55.17
C MET A 1 -43.67 -53.73 -54.23
N GLN A 2 -44.99 -54.03 -54.21
CA GLN A 2 -45.94 -53.35 -53.30
C GLN A 2 -45.62 -53.54 -51.80
N ASP A 3 -45.29 -54.78 -51.39
CA ASP A 3 -44.98 -55.08 -49.98
C ASP A 3 -43.71 -54.40 -49.48
N GLU A 4 -42.73 -54.23 -50.36
CA GLU A 4 -41.46 -53.58 -50.04
C GLU A 4 -41.63 -52.06 -49.93
N MET A 5 -42.44 -51.47 -50.82
CA MET A 5 -42.80 -50.05 -50.77
C MET A 5 -43.59 -49.72 -49.49
N ASN A 6 -44.55 -50.56 -49.11
CA ASN A 6 -45.30 -50.43 -47.86
C ASN A 6 -44.40 -50.55 -46.62
N ARG A 7 -43.37 -51.42 -46.67
CA ARG A 7 -42.40 -51.57 -45.57
C ARG A 7 -41.52 -50.33 -45.42
N VAL A 8 -41.00 -49.80 -46.53
CA VAL A 8 -40.18 -48.59 -46.53
C VAL A 8 -40.97 -47.39 -46.03
N GLN A 9 -42.23 -47.25 -46.44
CA GLN A 9 -43.09 -46.16 -45.96
C GLN A 9 -43.31 -46.22 -44.45
N LYS A 10 -43.64 -47.40 -43.89
CA LYS A 10 -43.79 -47.57 -42.43
C LYS A 10 -42.51 -47.24 -41.66
N GLN A 11 -41.35 -47.60 -42.21
CA GLN A 11 -40.06 -47.27 -41.59
C GLN A 11 -39.81 -45.77 -41.59
N LEU A 12 -40.14 -45.08 -42.69
CA LEU A 12 -40.04 -43.63 -42.78
C LEU A 12 -40.98 -42.94 -41.78
N ASP A 13 -42.24 -43.36 -41.69
CA ASP A 13 -43.22 -42.78 -40.76
C ASP A 13 -42.75 -42.94 -39.31
N ALA A 14 -42.22 -44.11 -38.95
CA ALA A 14 -41.65 -44.35 -37.63
C ALA A 14 -40.43 -43.45 -37.34
N ALA A 15 -39.54 -43.26 -38.33
CA ALA A 15 -38.39 -42.38 -38.20
C ALA A 15 -38.81 -40.91 -38.01
N LYS A 16 -39.84 -40.45 -38.73
CA LYS A 16 -40.41 -39.11 -38.56
C LYS A 16 -40.94 -38.90 -37.15
N GLU A 17 -41.76 -39.81 -36.64
CA GLU A 17 -42.32 -39.71 -35.28
C GLU A 17 -41.24 -39.74 -34.20
N GLU A 18 -40.22 -40.59 -34.35
CA GLU A 18 -39.09 -40.62 -33.42
C GLU A 18 -38.30 -39.30 -33.44
N ALA A 19 -38.03 -38.74 -34.63
CA ALA A 19 -37.32 -37.47 -34.78
C ALA A 19 -38.10 -36.32 -34.13
N LYS A 20 -39.41 -36.22 -34.37
CA LYS A 20 -40.27 -35.20 -33.74
C LYS A 20 -40.26 -35.29 -32.22
N LYS A 21 -40.33 -36.52 -31.67
CA LYS A 21 -40.25 -36.72 -30.22
C LYS A 21 -38.92 -36.23 -29.65
N LYS A 22 -37.80 -36.55 -30.29
CA LYS A 22 -36.46 -36.08 -29.87
C LYS A 22 -36.34 -34.56 -29.96
N ILE A 23 -36.89 -33.92 -31.00
CA ILE A 23 -36.90 -32.46 -31.13
C ILE A 23 -37.78 -31.80 -30.06
N ALA A 24 -38.88 -32.43 -29.65
CA ALA A 24 -39.72 -31.92 -28.58
C ALA A 24 -38.93 -31.77 -27.27
N ASP A 25 -38.03 -32.71 -26.97
CA ASP A 25 -37.19 -32.72 -25.75
C ASP A 25 -36.02 -31.71 -25.80
N MET A 26 -35.73 -31.09 -26.94
CA MET A 26 -34.64 -30.12 -27.11
C MET A 26 -35.01 -28.73 -26.57
N ASN A 27 -34.61 -28.40 -25.35
CA ASN A 27 -35.13 -27.21 -24.65
C ASN A 27 -34.69 -25.85 -25.21
N TYR A 28 -33.66 -25.78 -26.05
CA TYR A 28 -33.10 -24.51 -26.51
C TYR A 28 -33.57 -24.11 -27.91
N LEU A 29 -34.11 -25.04 -28.68
CA LEU A 29 -34.66 -24.75 -30.01
C LEU A 29 -35.90 -23.87 -29.92
N THR A 30 -35.91 -22.79 -30.70
CA THR A 30 -37.05 -21.87 -30.86
C THR A 30 -37.90 -22.18 -32.11
N ASN A 31 -37.37 -22.96 -33.05
CA ASN A 31 -37.95 -23.26 -34.36
C ASN A 31 -38.53 -24.69 -34.48
N LYS A 32 -38.94 -25.31 -33.36
CA LYS A 32 -39.42 -26.70 -33.32
C LYS A 32 -40.55 -26.99 -34.32
N ASP A 33 -41.50 -26.06 -34.47
CA ASP A 33 -42.64 -26.23 -35.39
C ASP A 33 -42.23 -26.24 -36.86
N GLU A 34 -41.20 -25.48 -37.22
CA GLU A 34 -40.64 -25.48 -38.57
C GLU A 34 -39.90 -26.78 -38.85
N LEU A 35 -39.08 -27.25 -37.90
CA LEU A 35 -38.39 -28.54 -38.00
C LEU A 35 -39.38 -29.71 -38.13
N ASN A 36 -40.48 -29.68 -37.37
CA ASN A 36 -41.54 -30.68 -37.49
C ASN A 36 -42.18 -30.70 -38.88
N ARG A 37 -42.43 -29.52 -39.49
CA ARG A 37 -42.94 -29.42 -40.87
C ARG A 37 -41.94 -29.96 -41.90
N GLN A 38 -40.65 -29.72 -41.71
CA GLN A 38 -39.61 -30.27 -42.59
C GLN A 38 -39.52 -31.79 -42.47
N ILE A 39 -39.63 -32.35 -41.26
CA ILE A 39 -39.69 -33.80 -41.03
C ILE A 39 -40.92 -34.40 -41.71
N ASP A 40 -42.08 -33.74 -41.61
CA ASP A 40 -43.30 -34.18 -42.30
C ASP A 40 -43.12 -34.21 -43.82
N ALA A 41 -42.42 -33.21 -44.38
CA ALA A 41 -42.16 -33.10 -45.81
C ALA A 41 -41.04 -34.04 -46.33
N ALA A 42 -40.19 -34.58 -45.46
CA ALA A 42 -39.07 -35.44 -45.84
C ALA A 42 -39.52 -36.69 -46.61
N VAL A 43 -38.85 -37.00 -47.72
CA VAL A 43 -39.26 -38.09 -48.63
C VAL A 43 -38.49 -39.40 -48.38
N ASN A 44 -37.46 -39.38 -47.55
CA ASN A 44 -36.65 -40.54 -47.20
C ASN A 44 -36.05 -40.41 -45.79
N GLY A 45 -35.45 -41.50 -45.30
CA GLY A 45 -34.87 -41.55 -43.96
C GLY A 45 -33.61 -40.69 -43.81
N ASP A 46 -32.88 -40.45 -44.89
CA ASP A 46 -31.65 -39.64 -44.86
C ASP A 46 -31.99 -38.17 -44.62
N GLU A 47 -33.03 -37.64 -45.26
CA GLU A 47 -33.53 -36.28 -45.03
C GLU A 47 -34.01 -36.09 -43.58
N VAL A 48 -34.75 -37.07 -43.03
CA VAL A 48 -35.15 -37.03 -41.62
C VAL A 48 -33.93 -37.01 -40.69
N SER A 49 -32.91 -37.81 -41.00
CA SER A 49 -31.66 -37.89 -40.24
C SER A 49 -30.88 -36.56 -40.29
N GLU A 50 -30.80 -35.93 -41.47
CA GLU A 50 -30.12 -34.65 -41.65
C GLU A 50 -30.81 -33.53 -40.86
N ILE A 51 -32.14 -33.42 -40.95
CA ILE A 51 -32.92 -32.41 -40.19
C ILE A 51 -32.70 -32.59 -38.68
N TRP A 52 -32.78 -33.83 -38.20
CA TRP A 52 -32.53 -34.15 -36.79
C TRP A 52 -31.10 -33.81 -36.37
N SER A 53 -30.09 -34.16 -37.17
CA SER A 53 -28.68 -33.88 -36.87
C SER A 53 -28.41 -32.37 -36.77
N ASN A 54 -28.94 -31.59 -37.72
CA ASN A 54 -28.86 -30.14 -37.69
C ASN A 54 -29.56 -29.55 -36.46
N ALA A 55 -30.72 -30.09 -36.07
CA ALA A 55 -31.42 -29.67 -34.86
C ALA A 55 -30.61 -29.95 -33.57
N VAL A 56 -29.93 -31.09 -33.49
CA VAL A 56 -29.03 -31.42 -32.37
C VAL A 56 -27.89 -30.39 -32.28
N ILE A 57 -27.22 -30.11 -33.39
CA ILE A 57 -26.11 -29.16 -33.47
C ILE A 57 -26.56 -27.77 -33.03
N GLU A 58 -27.69 -27.29 -33.56
CA GLU A 58 -28.21 -25.96 -33.23
C GLU A 58 -28.68 -25.88 -31.77
N ASN A 59 -29.32 -26.92 -31.24
CA ASN A 59 -29.71 -26.95 -29.83
C ASN A 59 -28.51 -26.87 -28.89
N GLU A 60 -27.42 -27.58 -29.20
CA GLU A 60 -26.19 -27.53 -28.40
C GLU A 60 -25.50 -26.17 -28.52
N ARG A 61 -25.48 -25.56 -29.71
CA ARG A 61 -24.99 -24.18 -29.91
C ARG A 61 -25.76 -23.17 -29.04
N LEU A 62 -27.09 -23.20 -29.09
CA LEU A 62 -27.95 -22.32 -28.30
C LEU A 62 -27.81 -22.57 -26.79
N ARG A 63 -27.63 -23.83 -26.38
CA ARG A 63 -27.33 -24.17 -24.99
C ARG A 63 -26.03 -23.52 -24.53
N GLN A 64 -24.96 -23.63 -25.31
CA GLN A 64 -23.65 -23.04 -24.97
C GLN A 64 -23.72 -21.51 -24.91
N GLU A 65 -24.46 -20.86 -25.81
CA GLU A 65 -24.70 -19.42 -25.75
C GLU A 65 -25.44 -19.01 -24.47
N ASN A 66 -26.46 -19.78 -24.09
CA ASN A 66 -27.22 -19.53 -22.87
C ASN A 66 -26.38 -19.76 -21.60
N ASP A 67 -25.55 -20.81 -21.57
CA ASP A 67 -24.64 -21.09 -20.46
C ASP A 67 -23.59 -19.98 -20.33
N LEU A 68 -23.02 -19.49 -21.45
CA LEU A 68 -22.11 -18.37 -21.47
C LEU A 68 -22.78 -17.07 -20.99
N LYS A 69 -24.02 -16.80 -21.41
CA LYS A 69 -24.78 -15.64 -20.95
C LYS A 69 -24.97 -15.65 -19.43
N LYS A 70 -25.38 -16.79 -18.86
CA LYS A 70 -25.52 -16.95 -17.40
C LYS A 70 -24.19 -16.75 -16.68
N LEU A 71 -23.10 -17.29 -17.23
CA LEU A 71 -21.78 -17.09 -16.67
C LEU A 71 -21.42 -15.60 -16.63
N LYS A 72 -21.63 -14.85 -17.73
CA LYS A 72 -21.39 -13.40 -17.76
C LYS A 72 -22.17 -12.66 -16.67
N GLU A 73 -23.47 -12.94 -16.55
CA GLU A 73 -24.33 -12.31 -15.53
C GLU A 73 -23.84 -12.58 -14.11
N GLU A 74 -23.43 -13.82 -13.81
CA GLU A 74 -22.91 -14.20 -12.50
C GLU A 74 -21.53 -13.62 -12.23
N SER A 75 -20.63 -13.62 -13.22
CA SER A 75 -19.30 -13.00 -13.13
C SER A 75 -19.38 -11.50 -12.86
N ILE A 76 -20.32 -10.79 -13.50
CA ILE A 76 -20.56 -9.37 -13.25
C ILE A 76 -20.98 -9.14 -11.79
N LYS A 77 -21.90 -9.94 -11.26
CA LYS A 77 -22.31 -9.83 -9.84
C LYS A 77 -21.13 -10.05 -8.89
N GLN A 78 -20.27 -11.01 -9.18
CA GLN A 78 -19.08 -11.27 -8.37
C GLN A 78 -18.08 -10.11 -8.41
N ILE A 79 -17.90 -9.47 -9.57
CA ILE A 79 -17.06 -8.28 -9.72
C ILE A 79 -17.64 -7.10 -8.93
N ASP A 80 -18.95 -6.87 -9.02
CA ASP A 80 -19.61 -5.76 -8.31
C ASP A 80 -19.49 -5.90 -6.79
N ALA A 81 -19.52 -7.13 -6.27
CA ALA A 81 -19.40 -7.45 -4.85
C ALA A 81 -17.99 -7.23 -4.25
N LEU A 82 -16.96 -6.98 -5.05
CA LEU A 82 -15.61 -6.67 -4.55
C LEU A 82 -15.60 -5.33 -3.80
N THR A 83 -14.74 -5.13 -2.81
CA THR A 83 -14.86 -3.99 -1.87
C THR A 83 -13.63 -3.10 -1.78
N ASN A 84 -12.47 -3.60 -2.21
CA ASN A 84 -11.19 -2.93 -2.08
C ASN A 84 -10.67 -2.39 -3.41
N VAL A 85 -10.95 -3.07 -4.54
CA VAL A 85 -10.59 -2.58 -5.87
C VAL A 85 -11.41 -1.35 -6.29
N SER A 86 -10.82 -0.50 -7.14
CA SER A 86 -11.48 0.70 -7.66
C SER A 86 -12.66 0.36 -8.58
N GLN A 87 -13.60 1.31 -8.71
CA GLN A 87 -14.72 1.16 -9.63
C GLN A 87 -14.25 1.05 -11.09
N ASP A 88 -13.23 1.80 -11.48
CA ASP A 88 -12.65 1.74 -12.84
C ASP A 88 -12.10 0.34 -13.16
N ALA A 89 -11.42 -0.30 -12.20
CA ALA A 89 -10.92 -1.67 -12.36
C ALA A 89 -12.08 -2.68 -12.51
N LYS A 90 -13.15 -2.50 -11.74
CA LYS A 90 -14.38 -3.31 -11.88
C LYS A 90 -15.02 -3.12 -13.25
N ASP A 91 -15.13 -1.89 -13.72
CA ASP A 91 -15.79 -1.57 -14.98
C ASP A 91 -14.99 -2.09 -16.18
N ALA A 92 -13.66 -1.97 -16.15
CA ALA A 92 -12.78 -2.58 -17.13
C ALA A 92 -12.93 -4.12 -17.16
N ALA A 93 -12.95 -4.77 -16.00
CA ALA A 93 -13.16 -6.22 -15.92
C ALA A 93 -14.55 -6.65 -16.41
N LYS A 94 -15.61 -5.88 -16.09
CA LYS A 94 -16.97 -6.14 -16.59
C LYS A 94 -17.04 -6.03 -18.11
N GLN A 95 -16.34 -5.07 -18.71
CA GLN A 95 -16.26 -4.97 -20.17
C GLN A 95 -15.60 -6.20 -20.79
N ILE A 96 -14.48 -6.67 -20.22
CA ILE A 96 -13.80 -7.91 -20.67
C ILE A 96 -14.75 -9.11 -20.58
N VAL A 97 -15.51 -9.24 -19.48
CA VAL A 97 -16.51 -10.30 -19.31
C VAL A 97 -17.61 -10.21 -20.38
N GLN A 98 -18.12 -9.02 -20.66
CA GLN A 98 -19.16 -8.80 -21.66
C GLN A 98 -18.69 -9.12 -23.08
N ASP A 99 -17.45 -8.79 -23.43
CA ASP A 99 -16.90 -8.99 -24.77
C ASP A 99 -16.39 -10.41 -25.02
N SER A 100 -16.09 -11.17 -23.95
CA SER A 100 -15.55 -12.52 -24.08
C SER A 100 -16.51 -13.49 -24.77
N LEU A 101 -15.98 -14.36 -25.62
CA LEU A 101 -16.71 -15.45 -26.27
C LEU A 101 -16.48 -16.82 -25.61
N ASP A 102 -15.59 -16.89 -24.62
CA ASP A 102 -15.23 -18.14 -23.97
C ASP A 102 -15.28 -18.01 -22.43
N ALA A 103 -15.65 -19.13 -21.80
CA ALA A 103 -15.83 -19.20 -20.36
C ALA A 103 -14.51 -19.10 -19.58
N LYS A 104 -13.40 -19.50 -20.18
CA LYS A 104 -12.10 -19.53 -19.50
C LYS A 104 -11.61 -18.10 -19.24
N THR A 105 -11.64 -17.25 -20.27
CA THR A 105 -11.27 -15.84 -20.17
C THR A 105 -12.11 -15.11 -19.12
N ILE A 106 -13.42 -15.37 -19.08
CA ILE A 106 -14.32 -14.80 -18.06
C ILE A 106 -13.90 -15.23 -16.65
N ASN A 107 -13.69 -16.53 -16.44
CA ASN A 107 -13.31 -17.06 -15.13
C ASN A 107 -11.96 -16.53 -14.66
N ASP A 108 -10.96 -16.53 -15.54
CA ASP A 108 -9.62 -16.02 -15.24
C ASP A 108 -9.66 -14.53 -14.85
N GLN A 109 -10.47 -13.72 -15.55
CA GLN A 109 -10.65 -12.30 -15.23
C GLN A 109 -11.27 -12.08 -13.85
N VAL A 110 -12.28 -12.87 -13.49
CA VAL A 110 -12.93 -12.80 -12.16
C VAL A 110 -11.98 -13.24 -11.05
N ILE A 111 -11.22 -14.33 -11.27
CA ILE A 111 -10.21 -14.82 -10.31
C ILE A 111 -9.14 -13.76 -10.09
N ALA A 112 -8.55 -13.22 -11.16
CA ALA A 112 -7.49 -12.22 -11.05
C ALA A 112 -7.94 -10.98 -10.28
N LEU A 113 -9.17 -10.50 -10.50
CA LEU A 113 -9.69 -9.33 -9.81
C LEU A 113 -10.01 -9.62 -8.32
N LYS A 114 -10.52 -10.81 -8.01
CA LYS A 114 -10.72 -11.28 -6.62
C LYS A 114 -9.41 -11.40 -5.85
N ASP A 115 -8.38 -11.92 -6.49
CA ASP A 115 -7.06 -12.05 -5.89
C ASP A 115 -6.45 -10.67 -5.60
N LEU A 116 -6.62 -9.71 -6.52
CA LEU A 116 -6.20 -8.33 -6.30
C LEU A 116 -6.97 -7.67 -5.15
N ASP A 117 -8.30 -7.83 -5.09
CA ASP A 117 -9.14 -7.31 -4.00
C ASP A 117 -8.69 -7.81 -2.63
N THR A 118 -8.39 -9.11 -2.55
CA THR A 118 -7.89 -9.76 -1.33
C THR A 118 -6.53 -9.22 -0.94
N GLN A 119 -5.61 -9.06 -1.90
CA GLN A 119 -4.28 -8.50 -1.65
C GLN A 119 -4.36 -7.07 -1.12
N ILE A 120 -5.22 -6.22 -1.69
CA ILE A 120 -5.42 -4.84 -1.22
C ILE A 120 -5.98 -4.87 0.21
N GLY A 121 -7.00 -5.67 0.48
CA GLY A 121 -7.59 -5.80 1.82
C GLY A 121 -6.56 -6.21 2.88
N ASN A 122 -5.73 -7.23 2.59
CA ASN A 122 -4.66 -7.66 3.49
C ASN A 122 -3.61 -6.56 3.70
N LYS A 123 -3.22 -5.87 2.64
CA LYS A 123 -2.24 -4.80 2.71
C LYS A 123 -2.73 -3.60 3.53
N LYS A 124 -4.03 -3.28 3.49
CA LYS A 124 -4.63 -2.27 4.39
C LYS A 124 -4.48 -2.65 5.86
N ILE A 125 -4.73 -3.92 6.20
CA ILE A 125 -4.60 -4.42 7.58
C ILE A 125 -3.15 -4.30 8.05
N GLU A 126 -2.19 -4.74 7.23
CA GLU A 126 -0.76 -4.65 7.54
C GLU A 126 -0.30 -3.20 7.67
N ALA A 127 -0.67 -2.34 6.72
CA ALA A 127 -0.34 -0.91 6.75
C ALA A 127 -0.88 -0.22 8.02
N ASN A 128 -2.14 -0.50 8.39
CA ASN A 128 -2.75 0.05 9.60
C ASN A 128 -2.04 -0.39 10.88
N LYS A 129 -1.38 -1.56 10.88
CA LYS A 129 -0.52 -2.02 11.97
C LYS A 129 0.81 -1.25 11.96
N THR A 130 1.47 -1.19 10.81
CA THR A 130 2.75 -0.46 10.63
C THR A 130 2.65 1.00 11.06
N LEU A 131 1.54 1.69 10.73
CA LEU A 131 1.32 3.08 11.14
C LEU A 131 1.34 3.28 12.66
N LYS A 132 0.88 2.30 13.44
CA LYS A 132 0.90 2.37 14.91
C LYS A 132 2.29 2.13 15.50
N ASP A 133 3.16 1.49 14.74
CA ASP A 133 4.54 1.19 15.15
C ASP A 133 5.50 2.35 14.84
N PHE A 134 5.03 3.41 14.15
CA PHE A 134 5.81 4.62 13.89
C PHE A 134 5.82 5.55 15.11
N ASN A 135 6.93 5.52 15.87
CA ASN A 135 7.07 6.26 17.13
C ASN A 135 7.03 7.78 16.99
N GLY A 136 7.35 8.31 15.81
CA GLY A 136 7.30 9.74 15.53
C GLY A 136 5.92 10.28 15.19
N LEU A 137 4.94 9.42 14.91
CA LEU A 137 3.58 9.88 14.61
C LEU A 137 2.80 10.17 15.89
N ARG A 138 2.01 11.24 15.85
CA ARG A 138 1.02 11.54 16.90
C ARG A 138 -0.27 10.79 16.60
N ASP A 139 -1.12 10.61 17.61
CA ASP A 139 -2.41 9.91 17.45
C ASP A 139 -3.27 10.47 16.29
N ALA A 140 -3.29 11.80 16.14
CA ALA A 140 -4.01 12.44 15.04
C ALA A 140 -3.42 12.11 13.66
N ASP A 141 -2.09 12.02 13.56
CA ASP A 141 -1.42 11.65 12.31
C ASP A 141 -1.68 10.17 11.98
N VAL A 142 -1.66 9.30 12.99
CA VAL A 142 -2.00 7.87 12.82
C VAL A 142 -3.41 7.75 12.26
N ILE A 143 -4.39 8.43 12.87
CA ILE A 143 -5.79 8.39 12.40
C ILE A 143 -5.90 8.88 10.95
N GLU A 144 -5.29 10.01 10.62
CA GLU A 144 -5.30 10.56 9.26
C GLU A 144 -4.76 9.56 8.22
N PHE A 145 -3.61 8.95 8.48
CA PHE A 145 -3.03 7.97 7.57
C PHE A 145 -3.83 6.67 7.50
N GLN A 146 -4.42 6.22 8.60
CA GLN A 146 -5.30 5.05 8.59
C GLN A 146 -6.54 5.27 7.74
N ASP A 147 -7.15 6.46 7.81
CA ASP A 147 -8.30 6.82 6.96
C ASP A 147 -7.92 6.79 5.47
N ARG A 148 -6.73 7.33 5.13
CA ARG A 148 -6.20 7.28 3.76
C ARG A 148 -5.93 5.85 3.30
N VAL A 149 -5.30 5.01 4.14
CA VAL A 149 -5.06 3.58 3.84
C VAL A 149 -6.38 2.85 3.60
N ASN A 150 -7.39 3.10 4.44
CA ASN A 150 -8.70 2.47 4.31
C ASN A 150 -9.42 2.90 3.01
N GLY A 151 -9.20 4.14 2.57
CA GLY A 151 -9.73 4.69 1.31
C GLY A 151 -8.95 4.26 0.05
N ALA A 152 -7.72 3.75 0.18
CA ALA A 152 -6.91 3.35 -0.96
C ALA A 152 -7.54 2.18 -1.74
N THR A 153 -7.39 2.19 -3.06
CA THR A 153 -7.96 1.18 -3.97
C THR A 153 -6.91 0.43 -4.77
N SER A 154 -5.63 0.67 -4.49
CA SER A 154 -4.51 -0.05 -5.08
C SER A 154 -3.40 -0.32 -4.07
N LEU A 155 -2.55 -1.31 -4.37
CA LEU A 155 -1.39 -1.62 -3.54
C LEU A 155 -0.37 -0.48 -3.51
N GLN A 156 -0.24 0.25 -4.63
CA GLN A 156 0.70 1.37 -4.77
C GLN A 156 0.26 2.56 -3.93
N GLU A 157 -1.03 2.93 -3.94
CA GLU A 157 -1.54 4.01 -3.09
C GLU A 157 -1.25 3.74 -1.60
N ILE A 158 -1.40 2.49 -1.16
CA ILE A 158 -1.07 2.11 0.23
C ILE A 158 0.43 2.28 0.51
N ASP A 159 1.31 1.87 -0.42
CA ASP A 159 2.77 2.05 -0.28
C ASP A 159 3.17 3.52 -0.24
N ASP A 160 2.57 4.36 -1.08
CA ASP A 160 2.83 5.79 -1.13
C ASP A 160 2.41 6.46 0.19
N ILE A 161 1.24 6.07 0.73
CA ILE A 161 0.77 6.54 2.05
C ILE A 161 1.73 6.13 3.17
N LEU A 162 2.19 4.87 3.18
CA LEU A 162 3.15 4.41 4.19
C LEU A 162 4.49 5.13 4.09
N THR A 163 4.94 5.44 2.87
CA THR A 163 6.18 6.19 2.63
C THR A 163 6.07 7.60 3.19
N GLU A 164 4.95 8.29 2.92
CA GLU A 164 4.69 9.62 3.46
C GLU A 164 4.60 9.61 4.99
N ALA A 165 3.90 8.63 5.56
CA ALA A 165 3.80 8.46 7.00
C ALA A 165 5.16 8.19 7.65
N LYS A 166 6.02 7.40 7.01
CA LYS A 166 7.37 7.14 7.49
C LYS A 166 8.21 8.41 7.48
N THR A 167 8.17 9.19 6.40
CA THR A 167 8.87 10.49 6.32
C THR A 167 8.42 11.42 7.43
N LYS A 168 7.11 11.57 7.65
CA LYS A 168 6.57 12.41 8.72
C LYS A 168 6.98 11.93 10.12
N SER A 169 6.99 10.61 10.34
CA SER A 169 7.51 10.03 11.59
C SER A 169 8.98 10.39 11.81
N ASP A 170 9.82 10.22 10.79
CA ASP A 170 11.26 10.49 10.89
C ASP A 170 11.55 11.98 11.15
N ASP A 171 10.82 12.87 10.48
CA ASP A 171 10.93 14.32 10.70
C ASP A 171 10.52 14.71 12.13
N ASN A 172 9.44 14.13 12.65
CA ASN A 172 9.00 14.36 14.03
C ASN A 172 10.02 13.84 15.06
N GLU A 173 10.58 12.64 14.86
CA GLU A 173 11.64 12.11 15.73
C GLU A 173 12.90 12.96 15.70
N LEU A 174 13.30 13.43 14.51
CA LEU A 174 14.44 14.33 14.35
C LEU A 174 14.20 15.65 15.11
N GLN A 175 13.00 16.22 15.01
CA GLN A 175 12.63 17.46 15.69
C GLN A 175 12.63 17.30 17.21
N LEU A 176 12.09 16.20 17.74
CA LEU A 176 12.14 15.90 19.18
C LEU A 176 13.58 15.77 19.68
N LYS A 177 14.46 15.13 18.91
CA LYS A 177 15.89 15.05 19.25
C LYS A 177 16.57 16.42 19.23
N LYS A 178 16.21 17.31 18.29
CA LYS A 178 16.70 18.70 18.27
C LYS A 178 16.28 19.44 19.54
N GLU A 179 15.00 19.38 19.88
CA GLU A 179 14.44 20.05 21.07
C GLU A 179 15.14 19.57 22.35
N ALA A 180 15.33 18.26 22.52
CA ALA A 180 16.06 17.70 23.66
C ALA A 180 17.52 18.17 23.73
N ALA A 181 18.24 18.15 22.59
CA ALA A 181 19.62 18.62 22.52
C ALA A 181 19.76 20.12 22.79
N LEU A 182 18.83 20.94 22.28
CA LEU A 182 18.81 22.38 22.53
C LEU A 182 18.55 22.70 24.00
N GLU A 183 17.63 21.99 24.64
CA GLU A 183 17.35 22.16 26.06
C GLU A 183 18.55 21.76 26.93
N GLU A 184 19.27 20.69 26.54
CA GLU A 184 20.51 20.33 27.22
C GLU A 184 21.59 21.42 27.09
N ILE A 185 21.83 21.93 25.87
CA ILE A 185 22.78 23.03 25.61
C ILE A 185 22.42 24.28 26.41
N LYS A 186 21.13 24.62 26.49
CA LYS A 186 20.66 25.77 27.26
C LYS A 186 21.02 25.65 28.74
N ASN A 187 20.92 24.44 29.28
CA ASN A 187 21.19 24.11 30.69
C ASN A 187 22.67 23.87 31.01
N MET A 188 23.58 23.90 30.02
CA MET A 188 25.02 23.84 30.23
C MET A 188 25.51 25.06 31.02
N GLY A 189 26.35 24.83 32.04
CA GLY A 189 26.68 25.83 33.06
C GLY A 189 27.93 26.66 32.75
N PHE A 190 28.82 26.16 31.91
CA PHE A 190 30.15 26.72 31.68
C PHE A 190 30.34 27.28 30.27
N LEU A 191 29.46 26.92 29.33
CA LEU A 191 29.28 27.64 28.07
C LEU A 191 28.71 29.04 28.35
N ASP A 192 29.58 30.01 28.62
CA ASP A 192 29.13 31.38 28.89
C ASP A 192 28.80 32.18 27.60
N GLU A 193 28.11 33.30 27.78
CA GLU A 193 27.67 34.22 26.72
C GLU A 193 28.84 34.91 25.98
N ASN A 194 30.08 34.78 26.45
CA ASN A 194 31.33 35.32 25.89
C ASN A 194 32.43 34.25 25.66
N SER A 195 32.09 32.97 25.80
CA SER A 195 33.03 31.86 25.91
C SER A 195 33.05 31.10 24.59
N ILE A 196 33.74 31.71 23.64
CA ILE A 196 34.63 30.96 22.78
C ILE A 196 36.00 31.60 22.95
N PRO A 197 37.03 30.89 23.48
CA PRO A 197 38.38 31.39 23.40
C PRO A 197 38.72 31.55 21.92
N GLY A 198 38.89 32.81 21.51
CA GLY A 198 39.44 33.12 20.21
C GLY A 198 40.82 32.50 20.11
N ARG A 199 40.94 31.34 19.45
CA ARG A 199 42.17 31.05 18.72
C ARG A 199 42.35 32.20 17.73
N PRO A 200 43.54 32.83 17.65
CA PRO A 200 43.78 33.91 16.69
C PRO A 200 43.37 33.46 15.28
N GLY A 201 42.39 34.14 14.69
CA GLY A 201 41.93 33.89 13.31
C GLY A 201 40.63 33.09 13.12
N ARG A 202 39.75 32.92 14.12
CA ARG A 202 38.37 32.41 13.91
C ARG A 202 37.28 33.46 14.16
N PRO A 203 36.14 33.42 13.45
CA PRO A 203 35.11 34.47 13.50
C PRO A 203 34.46 34.59 14.87
N ASN A 204 34.21 35.84 15.27
CA ASN A 204 33.52 36.27 16.48
C ASN A 204 32.03 35.84 16.45
N VAL A 205 31.69 34.68 17.04
CA VAL A 205 30.29 34.34 17.36
C VAL A 205 30.05 34.68 18.83
N LYS A 206 28.99 35.45 19.07
CA LYS A 206 28.76 36.23 20.28
C LYS A 206 28.28 35.45 21.52
N ASN A 207 28.31 34.11 21.52
CA ASN A 207 27.91 33.22 22.63
C ASN A 207 28.20 31.74 22.26
N GLY A 208 28.85 30.97 23.15
CA GLY A 208 29.14 29.55 22.90
C GLY A 208 27.89 28.69 22.76
N LYS A 209 26.82 28.97 23.52
CA LYS A 209 25.54 28.25 23.43
C LYS A 209 24.86 28.43 22.09
N ASP A 210 24.85 29.65 21.56
CA ASP A 210 24.22 29.95 20.27
C ASP A 210 24.92 29.25 19.10
N TYR A 211 26.25 29.11 19.18
CA TYR A 211 27.01 28.36 18.18
C TYR A 211 26.57 26.89 18.11
N PHE A 212 26.52 26.21 19.25
CA PHE A 212 26.12 24.80 19.29
C PHE A 212 24.63 24.62 19.00
N ALA A 213 23.77 25.52 19.46
CA ALA A 213 22.35 25.52 19.15
C ALA A 213 22.09 25.64 17.63
N ASN A 214 22.84 26.51 16.94
CA ASN A 214 22.75 26.63 15.49
C ASN A 214 23.19 25.35 14.76
N ASN A 215 24.21 24.65 15.26
CA ASN A 215 24.64 23.38 14.67
C ASN A 215 23.55 22.30 14.81
N VAL A 216 22.89 22.22 15.98
CA VAL A 216 21.74 21.31 16.20
C VAL A 216 20.58 21.67 15.28
N ASN A 217 20.23 22.96 15.17
CA ASN A 217 19.14 23.42 14.31
C ASN A 217 19.36 23.05 12.83
N ASN A 218 20.61 23.15 12.36
CA ASN A 218 21.00 22.87 10.98
C ASN A 218 21.21 21.37 10.68
N ALA A 219 21.21 20.51 11.70
CA ALA A 219 21.36 19.07 11.52
C ALA A 219 20.18 18.48 10.71
N LYS A 220 20.49 17.56 9.82
CA LYS A 220 19.52 16.84 8.96
C LYS A 220 19.33 15.39 9.39
N THR A 221 20.22 14.88 10.24
CA THR A 221 20.19 13.51 10.73
C THR A 221 20.34 13.48 12.25
N THR A 222 19.88 12.39 12.86
CA THR A 222 20.03 12.20 14.31
C THR A 222 21.50 12.13 14.71
N LYS A 223 22.35 11.57 13.85
CA LYS A 223 23.80 11.50 14.09
C LYS A 223 24.44 12.89 14.13
N GLU A 224 24.06 13.78 13.21
CA GLU A 224 24.56 15.17 13.23
C GLU A 224 24.12 15.92 14.49
N ILE A 225 22.91 15.66 15.00
CA ILE A 225 22.46 16.20 16.30
C ILE A 225 23.33 15.65 17.43
N GLU A 226 23.55 14.33 17.46
CA GLU A 226 24.35 13.65 18.49
C GLU A 226 25.81 14.14 18.49
N ASP A 227 26.41 14.31 17.30
CA ASP A 227 27.77 14.84 17.14
C ASP A 227 27.86 16.32 17.58
N ALA A 228 26.86 17.15 17.23
CA ALA A 228 26.79 18.55 17.66
C ALA A 228 26.63 18.68 19.18
N LEU A 229 25.76 17.86 19.78
CA LEU A 229 25.54 17.81 21.23
C LEU A 229 26.79 17.33 21.97
N LYS A 230 27.47 16.31 21.43
CA LYS A 230 28.75 15.85 21.98
C LYS A 230 29.81 16.95 21.95
N ALA A 231 29.92 17.69 20.85
CA ALA A 231 30.85 18.81 20.76
C ALA A 231 30.54 19.92 21.79
N ALA A 232 29.25 20.17 22.05
CA ALA A 232 28.82 21.12 23.08
C ALA A 232 29.22 20.64 24.49
N ARG A 233 28.98 19.36 24.82
CA ARG A 233 29.40 18.74 26.09
C ARG A 233 30.91 18.80 26.29
N ASP A 234 31.68 18.47 25.25
CA ASP A 234 33.15 18.49 25.31
C ASP A 234 33.66 19.92 25.55
N ALA A 235 33.02 20.93 24.94
CA ALA A 235 33.35 22.34 25.16
C ALA A 235 32.96 22.83 26.56
N ASP A 236 31.75 22.52 27.05
CA ASP A 236 31.31 22.87 28.40
C ASP A 236 32.26 22.31 29.48
N ASN A 237 32.65 21.04 29.33
CA ASN A 237 33.62 20.41 30.22
C ASN A 237 34.99 21.09 30.16
N ALA A 238 35.48 21.45 28.96
CA ALA A 238 36.76 22.12 28.80
C ALA A 238 36.78 23.50 29.49
N GLU A 239 35.70 24.27 29.35
CA GLU A 239 35.53 25.56 30.01
C GLU A 239 35.49 25.41 31.54
N HIS A 240 34.78 24.40 32.06
CA HIS A 240 34.76 24.08 33.48
C HIS A 240 36.17 23.82 34.03
N TYR A 241 36.97 22.98 33.36
CA TYR A 241 38.35 22.70 33.79
C TYR A 241 39.26 23.94 33.72
N SER A 242 39.09 24.77 32.70
CA SER A 242 39.81 26.04 32.56
C SER A 242 39.52 26.98 33.73
N GLN A 243 38.24 27.16 34.08
CA GLN A 243 37.82 27.98 35.22
C GLN A 243 38.40 27.43 36.53
N GLN A 244 38.34 26.12 36.78
CA GLN A 244 38.95 25.51 37.97
C GLN A 244 40.45 25.77 38.06
N SER A 245 41.18 25.63 36.94
CA SER A 245 42.62 25.88 36.90
C SER A 245 42.95 27.34 37.22
N SER A 246 42.20 28.29 36.66
CA SER A 246 42.41 29.73 36.92
C SER A 246 42.16 30.11 38.38
N VAL A 247 41.14 29.52 39.02
CA VAL A 247 40.85 29.74 40.45
C VAL A 247 41.98 29.20 41.33
N LEU A 248 42.55 28.04 40.97
CA LEU A 248 43.67 27.46 41.70
C LEU A 248 44.94 28.32 41.60
N GLU A 249 45.21 28.88 40.41
CA GLU A 249 46.33 29.79 40.19
C GLU A 249 46.15 31.08 41.00
N ALA A 250 44.98 31.70 40.96
CA ALA A 250 44.65 32.88 41.75
C ALA A 250 44.76 32.63 43.28
N LEU A 251 44.36 31.45 43.76
CA LEU A 251 44.51 31.06 45.16
C LEU A 251 45.99 30.95 45.58
N ASN A 252 46.84 30.38 44.71
CA ASN A 252 48.27 30.29 44.96
C ASN A 252 48.94 31.67 44.97
N GLU A 253 48.57 32.55 44.03
CA GLU A 253 49.07 33.93 44.02
C GLU A 253 48.65 34.70 45.28
N ALA A 254 47.38 34.61 45.69
CA ALA A 254 46.88 35.26 46.90
C ALA A 254 47.59 34.76 48.16
N LYS A 255 47.87 33.45 48.24
CA LYS A 255 48.62 32.86 49.35
C LYS A 255 50.05 33.41 49.43
N ASN A 256 50.75 33.48 48.29
CA ASN A 256 52.10 34.05 48.23
C ASN A 256 52.12 35.52 48.68
N ILE A 257 51.11 36.30 48.29
CA ILE A 257 50.99 37.71 48.69
C ILE A 257 50.74 37.83 50.21
N GLY A 258 49.88 36.99 50.78
CA GLY A 258 49.61 36.96 52.22
C GLY A 258 50.84 36.61 53.06
N GLU A 259 51.62 35.61 52.64
CA GLU A 259 52.88 35.24 53.30
C GLU A 259 53.90 36.39 53.26
N HIS A 260 53.98 37.12 52.14
CA HIS A 260 54.82 38.31 52.04
C HIS A 260 54.39 39.43 53.00
N LEU A 261 53.08 39.69 53.15
CA LEU A 261 52.55 40.71 54.07
C LEU A 261 52.84 40.38 55.55
N ASP A 262 52.75 39.10 55.93
CA ASP A 262 53.02 38.63 57.30
C ASP A 262 54.50 38.81 57.70
N ILE A 263 55.43 38.61 56.75
CA ILE A 263 56.86 38.87 56.95
C ILE A 263 57.12 40.36 57.17
N TYR A 264 56.43 41.23 56.42
CA TYR A 264 56.56 42.68 56.59
C TYR A 264 56.01 43.14 57.94
N GLN A 265 54.89 42.61 58.44
CA GLN A 265 54.34 43.01 59.74
C GLN A 265 55.20 42.57 60.94
N LYS A 266 55.83 41.40 60.88
CA LYS A 266 56.76 40.94 61.94
C LYS A 266 58.10 41.68 61.97
N SER A 267 58.42 42.45 60.94
CA SER A 267 59.68 43.21 60.85
C SER A 267 59.57 44.64 61.42
N TRP A 268 58.38 45.03 61.91
CA TRP A 268 58.07 46.37 62.44
C TRP A 268 57.59 46.37 63.91
N ILE A 269 57.78 45.27 64.63
CA ILE A 269 57.60 45.15 66.10
C ILE A 269 58.95 44.81 66.71
#